data_AF-A0A1C7IF71-F1
#
_entry.id   AF-A0A1C7IF71-F1
#
_cell.length_a   1.000
_cell.length_b   1.000
_cell.length_c   1.000
_cell.angle_alpha   90.00
_cell.angle_beta   90.00
_cell.angle_gamma   90.00
#
_symmetry.space_group_name_H-M   'P 1'
#
loop_
_entity.id
_entity.type
_entity.pdbx_description
1 polymer ?
#
loop_
_entity_poly.entity_id
_entity_poly.type
_entity_poly.pdbx_seq_one_letter_code
_entity_poly.pdbx_strand_id
1 'polypeptide(L)'
;MENPVLLWNIGHYYESLALKLSQTGLFVSAVNPKLIKDFNGNSLRKIKSDKAAVIKIACYPLDSWTELKPYSVIDEIHNQLKAMNRQFCFT
;
A
#
# COMPACT_ATOMS: atom_id res chain seq x y z
N MET A 1 15.90 11.35 9.20
CA MET A 1 15.12 10.11 9.39
C MET A 1 13.75 10.44 8.84
N GLU A 2 13.47 10.07 7.59
CA GLU A 2 12.19 10.37 6.96
C GLU A 2 11.16 9.36 7.48
N ASN A 3 10.01 9.84 7.96
CA ASN A 3 8.93 8.97 8.41
C ASN A 3 8.12 8.53 7.19
N PRO A 4 8.17 7.25 6.80
CA PRO A 4 7.44 6.76 5.64
C PRO A 4 5.96 6.70 5.97
N VAL A 5 5.12 7.22 5.08
CA VAL A 5 3.68 7.12 5.21
C VAL A 5 3.21 5.86 4.49
N LEU A 6 2.73 4.88 5.25
CA LEU A 6 2.10 3.70 4.69
C LEU A 6 0.62 3.93 4.47
N LEU A 7 0.18 3.69 3.24
CA LEU A 7 -1.23 3.66 2.89
C LEU A 7 -1.70 2.25 2.60
N TRP A 8 -2.88 1.97 3.09
CA TRP A 8 -3.53 0.70 2.89
C TRP A 8 -4.16 0.67 1.49
N ASN A 9 -3.71 -0.25 0.64
CA ASN A 9 -4.27 -0.45 -0.71
C ASN A 9 -5.53 -1.36 -0.68
N ILE A 10 -6.62 -0.91 -0.03
CA ILE A 10 -7.96 -1.52 -0.18
C ILE A 10 -8.85 -0.55 -0.93
N GLY A 11 -9.18 -0.90 -2.17
CA GLY A 11 -10.04 -0.08 -3.04
C GLY A 11 -9.37 1.20 -3.51
N HIS A 12 -10.11 2.09 -4.17
CA HIS A 12 -9.55 3.28 -4.82
C HIS A 12 -9.40 4.50 -3.89
N TYR A 13 -9.82 4.40 -2.62
CA TYR A 13 -9.90 5.54 -1.70
C TYR A 13 -8.54 6.10 -1.28
N TYR A 14 -7.47 5.30 -1.35
CA TYR A 14 -6.13 5.75 -0.95
C TYR A 14 -5.43 6.58 -2.02
N GLU A 15 -5.88 6.56 -3.28
CA GLU A 15 -5.20 7.20 -4.41
C GLU A 15 -5.15 8.72 -4.26
N SER A 16 -6.29 9.37 -3.97
CA SER A 16 -6.36 10.82 -3.76
C SER A 16 -5.52 11.29 -2.57
N LEU A 17 -5.40 10.45 -1.53
CA LEU A 17 -4.60 10.76 -0.36
C LEU A 17 -3.10 10.57 -0.66
N ALA A 18 -2.75 9.49 -1.36
CA ALA A 18 -1.38 9.18 -1.75
C ALA A 18 -0.81 10.23 -2.69
N LEU A 19 -1.62 10.71 -3.63
CA LEU A 19 -1.26 11.80 -4.54
C LEU A 19 -0.95 13.08 -3.77
N LYS A 20 -1.83 13.47 -2.84
CA LYS A 20 -1.65 14.70 -2.07
C LYS A 20 -0.43 14.66 -1.16
N LEU A 21 -0.19 13.50 -0.53
CA LEU A 21 0.98 13.30 0.34
C LEU A 21 2.28 13.19 -0.47
N SER A 22 2.25 12.54 -1.63
CA SER A 22 3.40 12.48 -2.55
C SER A 22 3.77 13.87 -3.08
N GLN A 23 2.78 14.71 -3.41
CA GLN A 23 3.01 16.10 -3.83
C GLN A 23 3.64 16.97 -2.73
N THR A 24 3.43 16.63 -1.45
CA THR A 24 4.06 17.32 -0.32
C THR A 24 5.52 16.89 -0.05
N GLY A 25 6.08 16.01 -0.88
CA GLY A 25 7.46 15.52 -0.73
C GLY A 25 7.64 14.46 0.36
N LEU A 26 6.54 13.87 0.84
CA LEU A 26 6.59 12.75 1.78
C LEU A 26 6.79 11.43 1.03
N PHE A 27 7.58 10.52 1.61
CA PHE A 27 7.68 9.15 1.10
C PHE A 27 6.38 8.41 1.43
N VAL A 28 5.56 8.16 0.41
CA VAL A 28 4.28 7.47 0.53
C VAL A 28 4.39 6.13 -0.18
N SER A 29 3.98 5.05 0.47
CA SER A 29 3.90 3.73 -0.16
C SER A 29 2.55 3.09 0.08
N ALA A 30 1.90 2.66 -1.02
CA ALA A 30 0.66 1.92 -0.97
C ALA A 30 0.96 0.43 -0.82
N VAL A 31 0.64 -0.16 0.33
CA VAL A 31 0.96 -1.55 0.66
C VAL A 31 -0.30 -2.38 0.77
N ASN A 32 -0.24 -3.60 0.21
CA ASN A 32 -1.31 -4.57 0.35
C ASN A 32 -1.28 -5.17 1.77
N PRO A 33 -2.38 -5.13 2.53
CA PRO A 33 -2.45 -5.68 3.89
C PRO A 33 -2.17 -7.17 3.99
N LYS A 34 -2.38 -7.91 2.89
CA LYS A 34 -2.04 -9.32 2.83
C LYS A 34 -0.54 -9.53 3.01
N LEU A 35 0.27 -8.67 2.40
CA LEU A 35 1.74 -8.70 2.55
C LEU A 35 2.14 -8.40 4.00
N ILE A 36 1.52 -7.39 4.63
CA ILE A 36 1.79 -7.05 6.05
C ILE A 36 1.35 -8.17 7.00
N LYS A 37 0.25 -8.87 6.68
CA LYS A 37 -0.25 -9.98 7.48
C LYS A 37 0.68 -11.21 7.41
N ASP A 38 1.13 -11.52 6.20
CA ASP A 38 2.02 -12.64 5.89
C ASP A 38 3.49 -12.33 6.27
N PHE A 39 3.81 -11.05 6.50
CA PHE A 39 5.09 -10.59 7.03
C PHE A 39 5.42 -11.30 8.35
N ASN A 40 6.66 -11.78 8.46
CA ASN A 40 7.18 -12.56 9.59
C ASN A 40 6.56 -13.97 9.76
N GLY A 41 6.20 -14.66 8.66
CA GLY A 41 6.04 -16.12 8.63
C GLY A 41 4.94 -16.68 9.56
N ASN A 42 3.91 -15.91 9.86
CA ASN A 42 2.87 -16.36 10.77
C ASN A 42 2.01 -17.44 10.10
N SER A 43 2.26 -18.70 10.50
CA SER A 43 1.35 -19.81 10.28
C SER A 43 -0.08 -19.38 10.64
N LEU A 44 -1.03 -19.72 9.76
CA LEU A 44 -2.45 -19.32 9.76
C LEU A 44 -3.20 -19.61 11.08
N ARG A 45 -2.57 -20.24 12.08
CA ARG A 45 -3.09 -20.60 13.41
C ARG A 45 -2.54 -19.73 14.55
N LYS A 46 -2.77 -18.42 14.52
CA LYS A 46 -2.72 -17.59 15.73
C LYS A 46 -4.01 -16.80 15.88
N ILE A 47 -4.59 -16.82 17.09
CA ILE A 47 -5.70 -15.96 17.48
C ILE A 47 -5.31 -14.52 17.14
N LYS A 48 -6.20 -13.82 16.43
CA LYS A 48 -5.98 -12.43 16.03
C LYS A 48 -5.80 -11.59 17.30
N SER A 49 -4.60 -11.07 17.53
CA SER A 49 -4.32 -10.11 18.59
C SER A 49 -4.03 -8.76 17.95
N ASP A 50 -4.88 -7.77 18.23
CA ASP A 50 -4.73 -6.42 17.63
C ASP A 50 -3.37 -5.79 17.99
N LYS A 51 -2.82 -6.09 19.18
CA LYS A 51 -1.47 -5.62 19.57
C LYS A 51 -0.38 -6.14 18.62
N ALA A 52 -0.43 -7.42 18.30
CA ALA A 52 0.54 -8.02 17.39
C ALA A 52 0.38 -7.49 15.95
N ALA A 53 -0.85 -7.16 15.54
CA ALA A 53 -1.12 -6.56 14.24
C ALA A 53 -0.58 -5.12 14.16
N VAL A 54 -0.77 -4.30 15.19
CA VAL A 54 -0.23 -2.93 15.25
C VAL A 54 1.29 -2.93 15.19
N ILE A 55 1.95 -3.83 15.94
CA ILE A 55 3.41 -3.96 15.90
C ILE A 55 3.89 -4.34 14.50
N LYS A 56 3.23 -5.28 13.82
CA LYS A 56 3.58 -5.64 12.44
C LYS A 56 3.42 -4.46 11.47
N ILE A 57 2.35 -3.69 11.58
CA ILE A 57 2.12 -2.52 10.71
C ILE A 57 3.21 -1.47 10.92
N ALA A 58 3.66 -1.27 12.17
CA ALA A 58 4.70 -0.30 12.49
C ALA A 58 6.13 -0.77 12.12
N CYS A 59 6.41 -2.07 12.24
CA CYS A 59 7.72 -2.63 11.90
C CYS A 59 7.90 -2.86 10.38
N TYR A 60 6.82 -3.19 9.66
CA TYR A 60 6.87 -3.43 8.21
C TYR A 60 7.61 -2.35 7.40
N PRO A 61 7.33 -1.04 7.55
CA PRO A 61 8.03 -0.02 6.79
C PRO A 61 9.50 0.14 7.19
N LEU A 62 9.84 -0.18 8.44
CA LEU A 62 11.21 -0.11 8.95
C LEU A 62 12.06 -1.26 8.43
N ASP A 63 11.48 -2.47 8.41
CA ASP A 63 12.18 -3.70 8.04
C ASP A 63 12.21 -3.90 6.51
N SER A 64 11.10 -3.60 5.81
CA SER A 64 10.97 -3.76 4.35
C SER A 64 11.20 -2.45 3.59
N TRP A 65 11.99 -1.51 4.12
CA TRP A 65 12.26 -0.22 3.48
C TRP A 65 12.76 -0.36 2.03
N THR A 66 13.58 -1.37 1.76
CA THR A 66 14.13 -1.66 0.42
C THR A 66 13.11 -2.25 -0.56
N GLU A 67 12.02 -2.82 -0.06
CA GLU A 67 10.95 -3.45 -0.85
C GLU A 67 9.79 -2.48 -1.11
N LEU A 68 9.70 -1.40 -0.33
CA LEU A 68 8.67 -0.38 -0.46
C LEU A 68 8.91 0.44 -1.72
N LYS A 69 7.96 0.36 -2.66
CA LYS A 69 7.93 1.24 -3.81
C LYS A 69 7.25 2.56 -3.43
N PRO A 70 7.86 3.72 -3.70
CA PRO A 70 7.17 4.98 -3.56
C PRO A 70 5.99 5.01 -4.53
N TYR A 71 4.87 5.57 -4.07
CA TYR A 71 3.72 5.85 -4.92
C TYR A 71 4.16 6.76 -6.06
N SER A 72 3.88 6.34 -7.29
CA SER A 72 4.33 7.02 -8.50
C SER A 72 3.15 7.32 -9.41
N VAL A 73 3.27 8.40 -10.19
CA VAL A 73 2.33 8.79 -11.26
C VAL A 73 2.12 7.65 -12.29
N ILE A 74 3.05 6.68 -12.36
CA ILE A 74 2.89 5.46 -13.17
C ILE A 74 1.65 4.65 -12.76
N ASP A 75 1.29 4.64 -11.48
CA ASP A 75 0.08 3.97 -10.99
C ASP A 75 -1.19 4.67 -11.48
N GLU A 76 -1.13 5.98 -11.69
CA GLU A 76 -2.22 6.77 -12.26
C GLU A 76 -2.46 6.42 -13.73
N ILE A 77 -1.38 6.27 -14.51
CA ILE A 77 -1.45 5.81 -15.91
C ILE A 77 -1.98 4.37 -15.98
N HIS A 78 -1.56 3.49 -15.07
CA HIS A 78 -2.08 2.13 -14.99
C HIS A 78 -3.60 2.12 -14.73
N ASN A 79 -4.06 2.96 -13.81
CA ASN A 79 -5.49 3.11 -13.51
C ASN A 79 -6.28 3.69 -14.68
N GLN A 80 -5.73 4.69 -15.39
CA GLN A 80 -6.33 5.25 -16.60
C GLN A 80 -6.45 4.19 -17.70
N LEU A 81 -5.39 3.44 -17.98
CA LEU A 81 -5.40 2.34 -18.96
C LEU A 81 -6.41 1.26 -18.60
N LYS A 82 -6.53 0.91 -17.31
CA LYS A 82 -7.52 -0.05 -16.81
C LYS A 82 -8.95 0.47 -16.94
N ALA A 83 -9.17 1.75 -16.68
CA ALA A 83 -10.47 2.39 -16.87
C ALA A 83 -10.87 2.43 -18.36
N MET A 84 -9.93 2.81 -19.23
CA MET A 84 -10.13 2.76 -20.68
C MET A 84 -10.45 1.34 -21.15
N ASN A 85 -9.69 0.33 -20.72
CA ASN A 85 -9.98 -1.07 -21.07
C ASN A 85 -11.39 -1.51 -20.65
N ARG A 86 -11.89 -1.06 -19.49
CA ARG A 86 -13.27 -1.36 -19.05
C ARG A 86 -14.32 -0.64 -19.88
N GLN A 87 -14.06 0.61 -20.26
CA GLN A 87 -14.97 1.41 -21.08
C GLN A 87 -14.97 0.99 -22.54
N PHE A 88 -13.88 0.41 -23.04
CA PHE A 88 -13.75 -0.07 -24.42
C PHE A 88 -14.18 -1.54 -24.63
N CYS A 89 -14.63 -2.25 -23.59
CA CYS A 89 -15.35 -3.51 -23.76
C CYS A 89 -16.79 -3.25 -24.26
N PHE A 90 -16.89 -2.85 -25.53
CA PHE A 90 -18.13 -2.86 -26.30
C PHE A 90 -18.01 -3.94 -27.40
N THR A 91 -18.35 -5.18 -27.05
CA THR A 91 -18.90 -6.19 -27.97
C THR A 91 -19.52 -7.34 -27.18
#